data_AF-A0A7X1GZR2-F1
#
_entry.id   AF-A0A7X1GZR2-F1
#
_cell.length_a   1.000
_cell.length_b   1.000
_cell.length_c   1.000
_cell.angle_alpha   90.00
_cell.angle_beta   90.00
_cell.angle_gamma   90.00
#
_symmetry.space_group_name_H-M   'P 1'
#
loop_
_entity.id
_entity.type
_entity.pdbx_description
1 polymer ?
#
loop_
_entity_poly.entity_id
_entity_poly.type
_entity_poly.pdbx_seq_one_letter_code
_entity_poly.pdbx_strand_id
1 'polypeptide(L)'
;MDYSPSSPLRNQHGFTLLEIAVVMIIIGILTGGGVSLMKLLTERKARSETVDYLKQARLVLVSFAVTNGRLPWADSDGDGLENNGATNGTLPFLSLQIAPADAYKRVLRYAVNPNLTANRFAGCNALRAGLAAPPAIVDADGTSAAFAVAAVLVSAGPMDADGNGNVFDALASGTHQGNNITGNPNYLRHPMVAAYDDLAVYISAHELSGEVCEYLSLAVNNNSGSTVYLYDANQGNDIGSVGNGATDLFNVISGSHFELRSSGGGGGSIVASTPPTPIALAGRGATLNLP
;
A
#
# COMPACT_ATOMS: atom_id res chain seq x y z
N MET A 1 51.14 49.72 70.15
CA MET A 1 49.68 49.49 70.17
C MET A 1 49.17 49.86 68.78
N ASP A 2 48.86 48.82 68.02
CA ASP A 2 48.51 48.86 66.59
C ASP A 2 47.14 49.49 66.35
N TYR A 3 47.01 50.20 65.22
CA TYR A 3 45.72 50.61 64.67
C TYR A 3 45.57 49.94 63.29
N SER A 4 44.71 48.93 63.21
CA SER A 4 44.30 48.32 61.94
C SER A 4 43.25 49.20 61.25
N PRO A 5 43.36 49.45 59.93
CA PRO A 5 42.31 50.14 59.18
C PRO A 5 41.12 49.20 58.93
N SER A 6 39.91 49.70 59.17
CA SER A 6 38.65 49.01 58.89
C SER A 6 38.29 49.11 57.40
N SER A 7 37.98 47.96 56.80
CA SER A 7 37.50 47.85 55.41
C SER A 7 36.10 48.44 55.27
N PRO A 8 35.77 49.17 54.18
CA PRO A 8 34.41 49.64 53.96
C PRO A 8 33.48 48.45 53.69
N LEU A 9 32.37 48.37 54.43
CA LEU A 9 31.30 47.41 54.21
C LEU A 9 30.64 47.71 52.86
N ARG A 10 30.77 46.77 51.92
CA ARG A 10 30.10 46.79 50.62
C ARG A 10 28.60 46.57 50.88
N ASN A 11 27.77 47.60 50.66
CA ASN A 11 26.31 47.46 50.71
C ASN A 11 25.86 46.43 49.67
N GLN A 12 25.43 45.26 50.14
CA GLN A 12 24.76 44.28 49.31
C GLN A 12 23.30 44.73 49.18
N HIS A 13 22.94 45.24 47.99
CA HIS A 13 21.54 45.44 47.63
C HIS A 13 20.91 44.05 47.47
N GLY A 14 20.15 43.62 48.48
CA GLY A 14 19.33 42.40 48.40
C GLY A 14 18.15 42.60 47.45
N PHE A 15 17.74 41.54 46.77
CA PHE A 15 16.56 41.56 45.90
C PHE A 15 15.30 41.88 46.72
N THR A 16 14.45 42.75 46.19
CA THR A 16 13.16 43.03 46.81
C THR A 16 12.21 41.83 46.64
N LEU A 17 11.31 41.64 47.60
CA LEU A 17 10.31 40.56 47.52
C LEU A 17 9.43 40.69 46.26
N LEU A 18 9.21 41.93 45.82
CA LEU A 18 8.46 42.24 44.60
C LEU A 18 9.22 41.85 43.32
N GLU A 19 10.53 42.11 43.24
CA GLU A 19 11.35 41.68 42.09
C GLU A 19 11.35 40.16 41.93
N ILE A 20 11.52 39.42 43.03
CA ILE A 20 11.47 37.95 42.98
C ILE A 20 10.07 37.45 42.60
N ALA A 21 8.99 38.09 43.08
CA ALA A 21 7.63 37.74 42.71
C ALA A 21 7.35 37.93 41.20
N VAL A 22 7.77 39.06 40.63
CA VAL A 22 7.60 39.34 39.19
C VAL A 22 8.42 38.37 38.34
N VAL A 23 9.66 38.07 38.73
CA VAL A 23 10.50 37.08 38.04
C VAL A 23 9.86 35.69 38.04
N MET A 24 9.31 35.25 39.18
CA MET A 24 8.63 33.96 39.28
C MET A 24 7.37 33.89 38.40
N ILE A 25 6.61 34.98 38.29
CA ILE A 25 5.45 35.07 37.39
C ILE A 25 5.91 34.94 35.93
N ILE A 26 6.95 35.68 35.52
CA ILE A 26 7.48 35.64 34.15
C ILE A 26 7.98 34.23 33.82
N ILE A 27 8.76 33.61 34.71
CA ILE A 27 9.25 32.24 34.54
C ILE A 27 8.08 31.25 34.47
N GLY A 28 7.07 31.39 35.32
CA GLY A 28 5.87 30.56 35.30
C GLY A 28 5.11 30.64 33.97
N ILE A 29 4.95 31.84 33.42
CA ILE A 29 4.30 32.04 32.11
C ILE A 29 5.14 31.45 30.98
N LEU A 30 6.46 31.69 30.97
CA LEU A 30 7.36 31.18 29.93
C LEU A 30 7.46 29.65 29.94
N THR A 31 7.55 29.05 31.13
CA THR A 31 7.58 27.59 31.27
C THR A 31 6.23 26.96 30.92
N GLY A 32 5.11 27.53 31.39
CA GLY A 32 3.77 27.05 31.06
C GLY A 32 3.43 27.15 29.57
N GLY A 33 3.73 28.30 28.94
CA GLY A 33 3.51 28.51 27.51
C GLY A 33 4.44 27.67 26.63
N GLY A 34 5.70 27.48 27.05
CA GLY A 34 6.70 26.73 26.30
C GLY A 34 6.35 25.24 26.13
N VAL A 35 5.83 24.58 27.18
CA VAL A 35 5.48 23.15 27.14
C VAL A 35 4.33 22.87 26.17
N SER A 36 3.30 23.73 26.15
CA SER A 36 2.16 23.60 25.25
C SER A 36 2.59 23.71 23.77
N LEU A 37 3.46 24.66 23.46
CA LEU A 37 3.99 24.84 22.12
C LEU A 37 4.85 23.65 21.68
N MET A 38 5.72 23.13 22.56
CA MET A 38 6.55 21.96 22.25
C MET A 38 5.70 20.71 21.95
N LYS A 39 4.61 20.47 22.69
CA LYS A 39 3.69 19.36 22.43
C LYS A 39 3.07 19.47 21.04
N LEU A 40 2.53 20.65 20.68
CA LEU A 40 1.94 20.88 19.37
C LEU A 40 2.94 20.67 18.23
N LEU A 41 4.18 21.16 18.38
CA LEU A 41 5.22 20.98 17.37
C LEU A 41 5.63 19.51 17.23
N THR A 42 5.67 18.76 18.33
CA THR A 42 5.99 17.34 18.33
C THR A 42 4.91 16.51 17.63
N GLU A 43 3.63 16.78 17.90
CA GLU A 43 2.50 16.10 17.23
C GLU A 43 2.49 16.38 15.72
N ARG A 44 2.72 17.63 15.32
CA ARG A 44 2.84 18.00 13.90
C ARG A 44 3.99 17.29 13.21
N LYS A 45 5.14 17.22 13.89
CA LYS A 45 6.32 16.50 13.38
C LYS A 45 6.02 15.01 13.21
N ALA A 46 5.50 14.35 14.25
CA ALA A 46 5.15 12.93 14.20
C ALA A 46 4.15 12.63 13.08
N ARG A 47 3.12 13.46 12.90
CA ARG A 47 2.17 13.33 11.80
C ARG A 47 2.84 13.44 10.43
N SER A 48 3.73 14.43 10.26
CA SER A 48 4.47 14.58 9.00
C SER A 48 5.34 13.36 8.70
N GLU A 49 6.09 12.88 9.69
CA GLU A 49 6.94 11.70 9.58
C GLU A 49 6.11 10.43 9.25
N THR A 50 4.93 10.28 9.87
CA THR A 50 4.01 9.18 9.56
C THR A 50 3.46 9.26 8.13
N VAL A 51 3.12 10.45 7.64
CA VAL A 51 2.68 10.63 6.24
C VAL A 51 3.80 10.26 5.26
N ASP A 52 5.04 10.66 5.55
CA ASP A 52 6.18 10.32 4.71
C ASP A 52 6.50 8.82 4.76
N TYR A 53 6.38 8.20 5.93
CA TYR A 53 6.51 6.76 6.09
C TYR A 53 5.41 5.97 5.33
N LEU A 54 4.15 6.42 5.36
CA LEU A 54 3.06 5.82 4.58
C LEU A 54 3.36 5.87 3.07
N LYS A 55 3.88 7.00 2.57
CA LYS A 55 4.30 7.14 1.16
C LYS A 55 5.46 6.21 0.83
N GLN A 56 6.44 6.08 1.72
CA GLN A 56 7.57 5.16 1.55
C GLN A 56 7.10 3.71 1.51
N ALA A 57 6.26 3.28 2.46
CA ALA A 57 5.71 1.93 2.50
C ALA A 57 4.90 1.61 1.22
N ARG A 58 4.10 2.57 0.75
CA ARG A 58 3.37 2.47 -0.52
C ARG A 58 4.30 2.27 -1.71
N LEU A 59 5.40 3.03 -1.81
CA LEU A 59 6.38 2.88 -2.88
C LEU A 59 7.05 1.50 -2.84
N VAL A 60 7.42 1.02 -1.65
CA VAL A 60 8.07 -0.29 -1.50
C VAL A 60 7.12 -1.44 -1.84
N LEU A 61 5.84 -1.34 -1.51
CA LEU A 61 4.82 -2.31 -1.96
C LEU A 61 4.72 -2.39 -3.48
N VAL A 62 4.69 -1.24 -4.17
CA VAL A 62 4.68 -1.20 -5.63
C VAL A 62 5.98 -1.82 -6.19
N SER A 63 7.14 -1.46 -5.64
CA SER A 63 8.43 -2.04 -6.04
C SER A 63 8.49 -3.55 -5.80
N PHE A 64 7.93 -4.04 -4.70
CA PHE A 64 7.83 -5.47 -4.43
C PHE A 64 6.98 -6.16 -5.50
N ALA A 65 5.88 -5.54 -5.91
CA ALA A 65 5.01 -6.07 -6.96
C ALA A 65 5.66 -6.09 -8.34
N VAL A 66 6.47 -5.09 -8.68
CA VAL A 66 7.26 -5.09 -9.93
C VAL A 66 8.26 -6.24 -9.94
N THR A 67 8.98 -6.47 -8.83
CA THR A 67 10.02 -7.50 -8.74
C THR A 67 9.44 -8.92 -8.66
N ASN A 68 8.36 -9.10 -7.89
CA ASN A 68 7.80 -10.43 -7.61
C ASN A 68 6.56 -10.76 -8.46
N GLY A 69 6.06 -9.80 -9.24
CA GLY A 69 4.82 -9.94 -9.99
C GLY A 69 3.56 -10.01 -9.11
N ARG A 70 3.66 -9.72 -7.81
CA ARG A 70 2.53 -9.79 -6.87
C ARG A 70 2.78 -8.87 -5.68
N LEU A 71 1.72 -8.38 -5.06
CA LEU A 71 1.82 -7.77 -3.74
C LEU A 71 2.11 -8.85 -2.69
N PRO A 72 2.78 -8.50 -1.58
CA PRO A 72 2.99 -9.43 -0.48
C PRO A 72 1.65 -9.75 0.20
N TRP A 73 1.55 -10.94 0.79
CA TRP A 73 0.48 -11.20 1.75
C TRP A 73 0.69 -10.35 3.01
N ALA A 74 -0.36 -10.17 3.79
CA ALA A 74 -0.27 -9.48 5.07
C ALA A 74 0.48 -10.34 6.11
N ASP A 75 1.02 -9.66 7.11
CA ASP A 75 1.51 -10.28 8.34
C ASP A 75 0.33 -10.43 9.30
N SER A 76 -0.01 -11.66 9.67
CA SER A 76 -1.16 -12.03 10.50
C SER A 76 -0.79 -12.54 11.89
N ASP A 77 0.50 -12.84 12.13
CA ASP A 77 1.01 -13.33 13.42
C ASP A 77 1.96 -12.32 14.11
N GLY A 78 2.32 -11.23 13.44
CA GLY A 78 3.09 -10.12 13.97
C GLY A 78 4.61 -10.33 13.94
N ASP A 79 5.11 -11.32 13.19
CA ASP A 79 6.54 -11.60 13.07
C ASP A 79 7.25 -10.67 12.05
N GLY A 80 6.48 -9.87 11.31
CA GLY A 80 6.98 -8.96 10.28
C GLY A 80 7.16 -9.59 8.91
N LEU A 81 6.82 -10.87 8.72
CA LEU A 81 6.88 -11.59 7.45
C LEU A 81 5.47 -11.77 6.86
N GLU A 82 5.39 -11.90 5.54
CA GLU A 82 4.12 -12.21 4.89
C GLU A 82 3.65 -13.64 5.26
N ASN A 83 2.36 -13.80 5.56
CA ASN A 83 1.77 -15.12 5.79
C ASN A 83 0.85 -15.52 4.64
N ASN A 84 1.11 -16.67 4.03
CA ASN A 84 0.37 -17.12 2.86
C ASN A 84 -1.15 -17.21 3.14
N GLY A 85 -1.95 -16.56 2.29
CA GLY A 85 -3.41 -16.49 2.43
C GLY A 85 -3.93 -15.35 3.30
N ALA A 86 -3.08 -14.62 4.02
CA ALA A 86 -3.51 -13.49 4.84
C ALA A 86 -3.71 -12.23 3.98
N THR A 87 -4.95 -11.83 3.73
CA THR A 87 -5.28 -10.61 2.97
C THR A 87 -5.39 -9.37 3.84
N ASN A 88 -5.35 -9.52 5.16
CA ASN A 88 -5.55 -8.45 6.13
C ASN A 88 -4.73 -8.74 7.39
N GLY A 89 -3.93 -7.77 7.82
CA GLY A 89 -2.90 -7.96 8.82
C GLY A 89 -2.15 -6.67 9.14
N THR A 90 -0.96 -6.81 9.69
CA THR A 90 0.07 -5.78 9.73
C THR A 90 0.87 -5.79 8.43
N LEU A 91 1.58 -4.69 8.18
CA LEU A 91 2.53 -4.62 7.08
C LEU A 91 3.69 -5.62 7.31
N PRO A 92 4.01 -6.50 6.35
CA PRO A 92 5.12 -7.43 6.46
C PRO A 92 6.47 -6.71 6.26
N PHE A 93 6.88 -5.92 7.25
CA PHE A 93 8.00 -4.99 7.16
C PHE A 93 9.36 -5.68 6.93
N LEU A 94 9.56 -6.92 7.41
CA LEU A 94 10.76 -7.70 7.13
C LEU A 94 10.78 -8.23 5.70
N SER A 95 9.64 -8.72 5.19
CA SER A 95 9.52 -9.12 3.77
C SER A 95 9.76 -7.95 2.83
N LEU A 96 9.35 -6.75 3.24
CA LEU A 96 9.54 -5.50 2.48
C LEU A 96 10.88 -4.81 2.76
N GLN A 97 11.63 -5.25 3.78
CA GLN A 97 12.89 -4.65 4.21
C GLN A 97 12.79 -3.15 4.53
N ILE A 98 11.72 -2.76 5.23
CA ILE A 98 11.51 -1.37 5.67
C ILE A 98 11.48 -1.28 7.21
N ALA A 99 11.48 -0.05 7.74
CA ALA A 99 11.31 0.17 9.17
C ALA A 99 10.00 -0.48 9.67
N PRO A 100 9.94 -1.03 10.90
CA PRO A 100 8.77 -1.76 11.37
C PRO A 100 7.56 -0.88 11.66
N ALA A 101 7.78 0.38 12.01
CA ALA A 101 6.75 1.21 12.62
C ALA A 101 6.86 2.68 12.20
N ASP A 102 5.73 3.37 12.31
CA ASP A 102 5.61 4.81 12.07
C ASP A 102 6.19 5.67 13.21
N ALA A 103 5.99 6.99 13.15
CA ALA A 103 6.46 7.91 14.17
C ALA A 103 5.81 7.69 15.55
N TYR A 104 4.63 7.07 15.59
CA TYR A 104 3.90 6.70 16.80
C TYR A 104 4.34 5.34 17.37
N LYS A 105 5.35 4.69 16.76
CA LYS A 105 5.85 3.36 17.13
C LYS A 105 4.79 2.26 16.96
N ARG A 106 3.88 2.46 15.99
CA ARG A 106 2.84 1.49 15.63
C ARG A 106 3.15 0.89 14.26
N VAL A 107 2.93 -0.42 14.11
CA VAL A 107 3.02 -1.09 12.81
C VAL A 107 1.79 -0.70 11.99
N LEU A 108 1.97 -0.47 10.71
CA LEU A 108 0.86 -0.12 9.82
C LEU A 108 -0.09 -1.30 9.67
N ARG A 109 -1.40 -1.03 9.65
CA ARG A 109 -2.37 -1.98 9.11
C ARG A 109 -2.14 -2.12 7.61
N TYR A 110 -2.23 -3.33 7.10
CA TYR A 110 -2.13 -3.62 5.68
C TYR A 110 -3.23 -4.58 5.27
N ALA A 111 -3.93 -4.24 4.19
CA ALA A 111 -4.85 -5.13 3.53
C ALA A 111 -4.60 -5.13 2.02
N VAL A 112 -4.76 -6.28 1.40
CA VAL A 112 -4.39 -6.52 0.00
C VAL A 112 -5.47 -7.31 -0.71
N ASN A 113 -5.68 -6.97 -1.99
CA ASN A 113 -6.60 -7.71 -2.82
C ASN A 113 -6.06 -9.12 -3.10
N PRO A 114 -6.82 -10.20 -2.80
CA PRO A 114 -6.34 -11.57 -2.94
C PRO A 114 -5.95 -11.95 -4.36
N ASN A 115 -6.52 -11.32 -5.38
CA ASN A 115 -6.15 -11.61 -6.76
C ASN A 115 -4.76 -11.04 -7.12
N LEU A 116 -4.23 -10.13 -6.31
CA LEU A 116 -2.95 -9.47 -6.53
C LEU A 116 -1.80 -10.11 -5.74
N THR A 117 -2.06 -11.16 -4.96
CA THR A 117 -1.07 -11.88 -4.14
C THR A 117 -0.68 -13.24 -4.72
N ALA A 118 -1.30 -13.68 -5.80
CA ALA A 118 -1.02 -14.99 -6.41
C ALA A 118 0.21 -14.94 -7.33
N ASN A 119 0.06 -14.32 -8.50
CA ASN A 119 1.13 -14.15 -9.48
C ASN A 119 0.77 -13.00 -10.44
N ARG A 120 1.75 -12.60 -11.27
CA ARG A 120 1.60 -11.45 -12.18
C ARG A 120 0.42 -11.59 -13.13
N PHE A 121 0.19 -12.79 -13.63
CA PHE A 121 -0.86 -12.99 -14.61
C PHE A 121 -2.26 -12.85 -14.00
N ALA A 122 -2.52 -13.59 -12.92
CA ALA A 122 -3.79 -13.49 -12.20
C ALA A 122 -4.05 -12.05 -11.75
N GLY A 123 -3.00 -11.38 -11.25
CA GLY A 123 -3.08 -9.99 -10.83
C GLY A 123 -3.43 -9.04 -11.97
N CYS A 124 -2.71 -9.09 -13.08
CA CYS A 124 -2.97 -8.23 -14.22
C CYS A 124 -4.37 -8.45 -14.80
N ASN A 125 -4.83 -9.70 -14.94
CA ASN A 125 -6.19 -9.96 -15.39
C ASN A 125 -7.25 -9.38 -14.46
N ALA A 126 -7.06 -9.48 -13.15
CA ALA A 126 -7.96 -8.86 -12.18
C ALA A 126 -7.94 -7.33 -12.29
N LEU A 127 -6.77 -6.72 -12.48
CA LEU A 127 -6.64 -5.27 -12.69
C LEU A 127 -7.37 -4.82 -13.97
N ARG A 128 -7.25 -5.57 -15.06
CA ARG A 128 -7.91 -5.27 -16.34
C ARG A 128 -9.43 -5.47 -16.28
N ALA A 129 -9.91 -6.49 -15.58
CA ALA A 129 -11.33 -6.75 -15.42
C ALA A 129 -12.01 -5.76 -14.45
N GLY A 130 -11.22 -5.08 -13.61
CA GLY A 130 -11.68 -4.28 -12.49
C GLY A 130 -11.70 -5.09 -11.20
N LEU A 131 -11.20 -4.48 -10.12
CA LEU A 131 -11.18 -5.12 -8.81
C LEU A 131 -12.61 -5.14 -8.22
N ALA A 132 -13.06 -6.32 -7.82
CA ALA A 132 -14.33 -6.52 -7.12
C ALA A 132 -14.16 -7.06 -5.69
N ALA A 133 -13.02 -7.69 -5.41
CA ALA A 133 -12.69 -8.18 -4.06
C ALA A 133 -12.17 -7.05 -3.15
N PRO A 134 -12.33 -7.18 -1.82
CA PRO A 134 -11.69 -6.29 -0.85
C PRO A 134 -10.16 -6.23 -1.03
N PRO A 135 -9.47 -5.20 -0.50
CA PRO A 135 -10.02 -4.11 0.30
C PRO A 135 -10.78 -3.08 -0.55
N ALA A 136 -11.82 -2.52 0.04
CA ALA A 136 -12.48 -1.31 -0.47
C ALA A 136 -12.17 -0.14 0.46
N ILE A 137 -12.13 1.06 -0.09
CA ILE A 137 -11.97 2.30 0.67
C ILE A 137 -13.07 3.28 0.31
N VAL A 138 -13.57 4.00 1.30
CA VAL A 138 -14.39 5.20 1.10
C VAL A 138 -13.55 6.42 1.44
N ASP A 139 -13.66 7.44 0.60
CA ASP A 139 -13.02 8.73 0.85
C ASP A 139 -14.06 9.73 1.32
N ALA A 140 -13.69 10.57 2.29
CA ALA A 140 -14.56 11.63 2.77
C ALA A 140 -14.48 12.90 1.90
N ASP A 141 -14.44 12.70 0.57
CA ASP A 141 -14.34 13.74 -0.45
C ASP A 141 -15.72 14.24 -0.95
N GLY A 142 -16.81 13.67 -0.41
CA GLY A 142 -18.19 14.04 -0.71
C GLY A 142 -19.03 12.92 -1.31
N THR A 143 -18.43 11.79 -1.70
CA THR A 143 -19.17 10.57 -2.11
C THR A 143 -19.15 9.50 -1.01
N SER A 144 -20.31 8.93 -0.70
CA SER A 144 -20.40 7.79 0.24
C SER A 144 -20.09 6.44 -0.42
N ALA A 145 -19.71 6.42 -1.70
CA ALA A 145 -19.44 5.19 -2.43
C ALA A 145 -18.02 4.69 -2.15
N ALA A 146 -17.92 3.50 -1.55
CA ALA A 146 -16.66 2.79 -1.45
C ALA A 146 -16.26 2.21 -2.82
N PHE A 147 -14.95 2.10 -3.07
CA PHE A 147 -14.41 1.49 -4.27
C PHE A 147 -13.26 0.54 -3.93
N ALA A 148 -13.13 -0.54 -4.71
CA ALA A 148 -12.08 -1.53 -4.52
C ALA A 148 -10.71 -0.98 -4.93
N VAL A 149 -9.70 -1.31 -4.14
CA VAL A 149 -8.31 -0.88 -4.35
C VAL A 149 -7.36 -2.07 -4.28
N ALA A 150 -6.13 -1.89 -4.78
CA ALA A 150 -5.15 -2.97 -4.80
C ALA A 150 -4.66 -3.32 -3.40
N ALA A 151 -4.39 -2.30 -2.59
CA ALA A 151 -4.04 -2.42 -1.18
C ALA A 151 -4.38 -1.14 -0.41
N VAL A 152 -4.54 -1.29 0.90
CA VAL A 152 -4.71 -0.19 1.87
C VAL A 152 -3.62 -0.28 2.92
N LEU A 153 -3.08 0.88 3.31
CA LEU A 153 -2.20 1.08 4.45
C LEU A 153 -2.87 2.04 5.42
N VAL A 154 -2.88 1.71 6.71
CA VAL A 154 -3.40 2.61 7.75
C VAL A 154 -2.38 2.76 8.88
N SER A 155 -2.11 4.00 9.26
CA SER A 155 -1.53 4.34 10.56
C SER A 155 -2.64 4.70 11.52
N ALA A 156 -2.57 4.14 12.72
CA ALA A 156 -3.53 4.31 13.82
C ALA A 156 -3.49 5.69 14.51
N GLY A 157 -2.77 6.67 13.95
CA GLY A 157 -2.60 7.97 14.60
C GLY A 157 -1.99 7.90 16.01
N PRO A 158 -2.10 8.98 16.81
CA PRO A 158 -1.67 9.01 18.20
C PRO A 158 -2.66 8.41 19.22
N MET A 159 -3.96 8.35 18.97
CA MET A 159 -4.95 7.99 20.00
C MET A 159 -5.86 6.82 19.60
N ASP A 160 -6.71 6.38 20.52
CA ASP A 160 -7.93 5.61 20.27
C ASP A 160 -9.04 6.65 20.37
N ALA A 161 -9.44 7.22 19.23
CA ALA A 161 -10.27 8.41 19.19
C ALA A 161 -11.76 8.07 19.37
N ASP A 162 -12.18 6.89 18.93
CA ASP A 162 -13.55 6.42 19.10
C ASP A 162 -13.80 5.74 20.47
N GLY A 163 -12.75 5.47 21.24
CA GLY A 163 -12.80 4.96 22.61
C GLY A 163 -13.19 3.49 22.71
N ASN A 164 -12.98 2.71 21.65
CA ASN A 164 -13.40 1.32 21.55
C ASN A 164 -12.39 0.32 22.17
N GLY A 165 -11.22 0.80 22.62
CA GLY A 165 -10.12 0.00 23.16
C GLY A 165 -9.10 -0.48 22.11
N ASN A 166 -9.25 -0.06 20.86
CA ASN A 166 -8.33 -0.27 19.75
C ASN A 166 -7.80 1.07 19.26
N VAL A 167 -6.53 1.11 18.89
CA VAL A 167 -5.90 2.34 18.38
C VAL A 167 -6.34 2.72 16.97
N PHE A 168 -6.90 1.80 16.19
CA PHE A 168 -7.45 2.12 14.88
C PHE A 168 -8.93 2.50 15.02
N ASP A 169 -9.30 3.59 14.39
CA ASP A 169 -10.61 4.19 14.56
C ASP A 169 -11.65 3.69 13.55
N ALA A 170 -12.92 3.77 13.94
CA ALA A 170 -14.05 3.56 13.05
C ALA A 170 -15.06 4.71 13.14
N LEU A 171 -15.65 5.07 12.00
CA LEU A 171 -16.82 5.94 11.96
C LEU A 171 -18.05 5.10 11.64
N ALA A 172 -18.92 4.93 12.63
CA ALA A 172 -20.15 4.15 12.51
C ALA A 172 -21.40 5.00 12.19
N SER A 173 -21.25 6.32 12.07
CA SER A 173 -22.36 7.24 11.79
C SER A 173 -21.91 8.35 10.84
N GLY A 174 -22.88 9.03 10.23
CA GLY A 174 -22.63 10.03 9.19
C GLY A 174 -22.65 9.46 7.78
N THR A 175 -22.25 10.28 6.81
CA THR A 175 -22.29 9.95 5.37
C THR A 175 -21.15 9.07 4.90
N HIS A 176 -20.01 9.10 5.60
CA HIS A 176 -18.80 8.34 5.26
C HIS A 176 -18.46 7.41 6.43
N GLN A 177 -18.96 6.18 6.37
CA GLN A 177 -18.75 5.17 7.40
C GLN A 177 -17.64 4.21 7.01
N GLY A 178 -16.92 3.68 7.97
CA GLY A 178 -15.87 2.70 7.73
C GLY A 178 -15.15 2.31 9.01
N ASN A 179 -14.33 1.27 8.90
CA ASN A 179 -13.63 0.69 10.03
C ASN A 179 -12.21 0.33 9.61
N ASN A 180 -11.21 1.00 10.17
CA ASN A 180 -9.82 0.79 9.81
C ASN A 180 -9.15 -0.39 10.53
N ILE A 181 -9.84 -1.02 11.47
CA ILE A 181 -9.42 -2.30 12.06
C ILE A 181 -9.67 -3.43 11.08
N THR A 182 -10.89 -3.54 10.56
CA THR A 182 -11.37 -4.73 9.82
C THR A 182 -11.57 -4.48 8.33
N GLY A 183 -11.75 -3.23 7.92
CA GLY A 183 -12.18 -2.90 6.56
C GLY A 183 -13.63 -3.28 6.26
N ASN A 184 -14.47 -3.49 7.29
CA ASN A 184 -15.89 -3.83 7.14
C ASN A 184 -16.79 -2.67 7.64
N PRO A 185 -17.64 -2.06 6.80
CA PRO A 185 -17.90 -2.40 5.40
C PRO A 185 -16.77 -2.03 4.42
N ASN A 186 -15.90 -1.09 4.79
CA ASN A 186 -14.76 -0.64 4.02
C ASN A 186 -13.73 0.02 4.95
N TYR A 187 -12.52 0.22 4.44
CA TYR A 187 -11.57 1.16 5.01
C TYR A 187 -12.04 2.59 4.79
N LEU A 188 -11.56 3.50 5.62
CA LEU A 188 -11.94 4.90 5.58
C LEU A 188 -10.69 5.76 5.41
N ARG A 189 -10.74 6.69 4.47
CA ARG A 189 -9.85 7.86 4.43
C ARG A 189 -10.67 9.09 4.77
N HIS A 190 -10.39 9.71 5.92
CA HIS A 190 -11.18 10.84 6.40
C HIS A 190 -10.28 11.93 7.01
N PRO A 191 -10.64 13.22 6.88
CA PRO A 191 -10.03 14.28 7.68
C PRO A 191 -10.12 13.99 9.18
N MET A 192 -9.23 14.58 9.97
CA MET A 192 -9.26 14.39 11.42
C MET A 192 -10.57 14.95 12.00
N VAL A 193 -11.24 14.15 12.83
CA VAL A 193 -12.39 14.56 13.66
C VAL A 193 -12.19 14.06 15.10
N ALA A 194 -13.07 14.45 16.02
CA ALA A 194 -12.93 14.08 17.43
C ALA A 194 -12.90 12.56 17.68
N ALA A 195 -13.54 11.78 16.80
CA ALA A 195 -13.62 10.32 16.88
C ALA A 195 -12.78 9.59 15.81
N TYR A 196 -11.85 10.28 15.15
CA TYR A 196 -11.02 9.69 14.10
C TYR A 196 -9.72 10.49 13.86
N ASP A 197 -8.58 9.87 14.07
CA ASP A 197 -7.26 10.44 13.81
C ASP A 197 -6.33 9.57 12.93
N ASP A 198 -6.82 8.41 12.51
CA ASP A 198 -6.16 7.53 11.56
C ASP A 198 -5.72 8.22 10.25
N LEU A 199 -4.63 7.71 9.69
CA LEU A 199 -4.12 8.11 8.38
C LEU A 199 -4.12 6.91 7.43
N ALA A 200 -5.02 6.93 6.45
CA ALA A 200 -5.11 5.89 5.43
C ALA A 200 -4.57 6.36 4.07
N VAL A 201 -3.82 5.48 3.41
CA VAL A 201 -3.45 5.60 1.99
C VAL A 201 -3.76 4.30 1.27
N TYR A 202 -3.91 4.35 -0.05
CA TYR A 202 -4.18 3.17 -0.86
C TYR A 202 -3.32 3.16 -2.13
N ILE A 203 -3.22 1.97 -2.71
CA ILE A 203 -2.67 1.74 -4.06
C ILE A 203 -3.87 1.50 -4.98
N SER A 204 -4.01 2.32 -6.02
CA SER A 204 -5.13 2.16 -6.97
C SER A 204 -4.86 1.02 -7.95
N ALA A 205 -5.92 0.46 -8.54
CA ALA A 205 -5.77 -0.56 -9.57
C ALA A 205 -4.95 -0.05 -10.78
N HIS A 206 -5.23 1.18 -11.24
CA HIS A 206 -4.57 1.76 -12.40
C HIS A 206 -3.09 2.05 -12.15
N GLU A 207 -2.77 2.57 -10.97
CA GLU A 207 -1.38 2.77 -10.55
C GLU A 207 -0.59 1.46 -10.62
N LEU A 208 -1.08 0.40 -9.99
CA LEU A 208 -0.37 -0.87 -9.97
C LEU A 208 -0.28 -1.49 -11.38
N SER A 209 -1.36 -1.34 -12.18
CA SER A 209 -1.38 -1.87 -13.54
C SER A 209 -0.32 -1.24 -14.43
N GLY A 210 -0.06 0.07 -14.29
CA GLY A 210 0.95 0.78 -15.08
C GLY A 210 2.38 0.34 -14.78
N GLU A 211 2.63 -0.14 -13.57
CA GLU A 211 3.96 -0.56 -13.11
C GLU A 211 4.22 -2.06 -13.37
N VAL A 212 3.19 -2.91 -13.21
CA VAL A 212 3.36 -4.37 -13.18
C VAL A 212 2.92 -5.05 -14.49
N CYS A 213 1.99 -4.46 -15.23
CA CYS A 213 1.31 -5.13 -16.34
C CYS A 213 1.71 -4.56 -17.70
N GLU A 214 2.40 -5.37 -18.49
CA GLU A 214 2.67 -5.09 -19.90
C GLU A 214 1.88 -6.08 -20.76
N TYR A 215 0.86 -5.56 -21.45
CA TYR A 215 0.05 -6.33 -22.39
C TYR A 215 0.57 -6.21 -23.82
N LEU A 216 0.72 -7.34 -24.48
CA LEU A 216 1.12 -7.45 -25.88
C LEU A 216 -0.03 -8.09 -26.67
N SER A 217 -0.13 -7.71 -27.94
CA SER A 217 -1.08 -8.35 -28.86
C SER A 217 -0.40 -9.51 -29.58
N LEU A 218 -0.98 -10.71 -29.47
CA LEU A 218 -0.55 -11.91 -30.17
C LEU A 218 -1.64 -12.34 -31.15
N ALA A 219 -1.38 -12.16 -32.44
CA ALA A 219 -2.29 -12.63 -33.48
C ALA A 219 -1.96 -14.08 -33.85
N VAL A 220 -2.99 -14.88 -34.09
CA VAL A 220 -2.85 -16.26 -34.56
C VAL A 220 -3.66 -16.39 -35.84
N ASN A 221 -2.99 -16.71 -36.94
CA ASN A 221 -3.60 -16.95 -38.25
C ASN A 221 -3.48 -18.45 -38.56
N ASN A 222 -4.62 -19.15 -38.56
CA ASN A 222 -4.64 -20.61 -38.59
C ASN A 222 -5.16 -21.16 -39.92
N ASN A 223 -4.26 -21.71 -40.75
CA ASN A 223 -4.63 -22.47 -41.97
C ASN A 223 -4.26 -23.97 -41.89
N SER A 224 -4.01 -24.49 -40.67
CA SER A 224 -3.49 -25.84 -40.43
C SER A 224 -4.45 -27.01 -40.66
N GLY A 225 -5.67 -26.74 -41.13
CA GLY A 225 -6.69 -27.75 -41.35
C GLY A 225 -7.42 -28.21 -40.08
N SER A 226 -7.04 -27.74 -38.89
CA SER A 226 -7.66 -28.08 -37.60
C SER A 226 -7.72 -26.88 -36.65
N THR A 227 -8.54 -26.94 -35.60
CA THR A 227 -8.53 -25.94 -34.52
C THR A 227 -7.24 -26.06 -33.71
N VAL A 228 -6.64 -24.92 -33.39
CA VAL A 228 -5.46 -24.83 -32.52
C VAL A 228 -5.78 -24.06 -31.25
N TYR A 229 -5.04 -24.36 -30.18
CA TYR A 229 -5.22 -23.77 -28.86
C TYR A 229 -3.97 -22.98 -28.51
N LEU A 230 -4.15 -21.69 -28.20
CA LEU A 230 -3.09 -20.85 -27.67
C LEU A 230 -2.99 -21.10 -26.17
N TYR A 231 -1.93 -21.78 -25.76
CA TYR A 231 -1.69 -22.21 -24.39
C TYR A 231 -0.66 -21.32 -23.71
N ASP A 232 -0.93 -20.86 -22.49
CA ASP A 232 0.06 -20.21 -21.63
C ASP A 232 0.69 -21.24 -20.69
N ALA A 233 1.94 -21.60 -20.98
CA ALA A 233 2.68 -22.60 -20.22
C ALA A 233 3.04 -22.13 -18.80
N ASN A 234 3.06 -20.83 -18.52
CA ASN A 234 3.28 -20.32 -17.17
C ASN A 234 2.06 -20.53 -16.27
N GLN A 235 0.85 -20.55 -16.84
CA GLN A 235 -0.38 -20.69 -16.08
C GLN A 235 -0.96 -22.09 -16.10
N GLY A 236 -0.58 -22.89 -17.09
CA GLY A 236 -1.17 -24.19 -17.29
C GLY A 236 -2.56 -24.17 -17.95
N ASN A 237 -2.96 -23.07 -18.60
CA ASN A 237 -4.30 -22.89 -19.16
C ASN A 237 -4.27 -22.36 -20.61
N ASP A 238 -5.34 -22.64 -21.37
CA ASP A 238 -5.54 -22.04 -22.68
C ASP A 238 -6.00 -20.57 -22.55
N ILE A 239 -5.40 -19.69 -23.34
CA ILE A 239 -5.84 -18.31 -23.51
C ILE A 239 -7.08 -18.27 -24.42
N GLY A 240 -7.11 -19.15 -25.42
CA GLY A 240 -8.21 -19.31 -26.35
C GLY A 240 -7.87 -20.30 -27.46
N SER A 241 -8.77 -20.44 -28.42
CA SER A 241 -8.61 -21.32 -29.57
C SER A 241 -8.98 -20.63 -30.87
N VAL A 242 -8.38 -21.07 -31.96
CA VAL A 242 -8.56 -20.51 -33.30
C VAL A 242 -8.91 -21.63 -34.26
N GLY A 243 -10.08 -21.55 -34.90
CA GLY A 243 -10.52 -22.51 -35.91
C GLY A 243 -9.67 -22.47 -37.19
N ASN A 244 -9.75 -23.52 -38.01
CA ASN A 244 -9.12 -23.51 -39.33
C ASN A 244 -9.74 -22.45 -40.25
N GLY A 245 -8.90 -21.72 -40.99
CA GLY A 245 -9.27 -20.59 -41.84
C GLY A 245 -9.61 -19.30 -41.08
N ALA A 246 -9.39 -19.27 -39.76
CA ALA A 246 -9.69 -18.12 -38.91
C ALA A 246 -8.41 -17.39 -38.47
N THR A 247 -8.59 -16.13 -38.07
CA THR A 247 -7.57 -15.31 -37.42
C THR A 247 -8.16 -14.68 -36.19
N ASP A 248 -7.45 -14.79 -35.06
CA ASP A 248 -7.84 -14.16 -33.80
C ASP A 248 -6.67 -13.36 -33.20
N LEU A 249 -7.03 -12.38 -32.37
CA LEU A 249 -6.10 -11.51 -31.65
C LEU A 249 -6.25 -11.72 -30.15
N PHE A 250 -5.16 -12.09 -29.49
CA PHE A 250 -5.13 -12.34 -28.05
C PHE A 250 -4.33 -11.25 -27.33
N ASN A 251 -4.85 -10.80 -26.19
CA ASN A 251 -4.11 -9.94 -25.27
C ASN A 251 -3.33 -10.82 -24.29
N VAL A 252 -2.02 -10.85 -24.45
CA VAL A 252 -1.12 -11.70 -23.69
C VAL A 252 -0.16 -10.88 -22.83
N ILE A 253 0.44 -11.48 -21.81
CA ILE A 253 1.35 -10.76 -20.91
C ILE A 253 2.79 -10.94 -21.37
N SER A 254 3.51 -9.83 -21.47
CA SER A 254 4.94 -9.78 -21.80
C SER A 254 5.77 -10.67 -20.87
N GLY A 255 6.54 -11.61 -21.37
CA GLY A 255 7.39 -12.54 -20.61
C GLY A 255 6.75 -13.89 -20.28
N SER A 256 5.49 -14.13 -20.64
CA SER A 256 4.89 -15.47 -20.61
C SER A 256 5.35 -16.32 -21.82
N HIS A 257 5.36 -17.64 -21.64
CA HIS A 257 5.68 -18.65 -22.64
C HIS A 257 4.39 -19.18 -23.26
N PHE A 258 4.26 -18.99 -24.57
CA PHE A 258 3.08 -19.38 -25.33
C PHE A 258 3.37 -20.55 -26.26
N GLU A 259 2.43 -21.48 -26.33
CA GLU A 259 2.47 -22.65 -27.19
C GLU A 259 1.22 -22.73 -28.05
N LEU A 260 1.37 -23.06 -29.33
CA LEU A 260 0.24 -23.45 -30.18
C LEU A 260 0.10 -24.97 -30.14
N ARG A 261 -1.02 -25.46 -29.63
CA ARG A 261 -1.26 -26.89 -29.41
C ARG A 261 -2.45 -27.41 -30.21
N SER A 262 -2.37 -28.67 -30.60
CA SER A 262 -3.41 -29.37 -31.38
C SER A 262 -4.64 -29.78 -30.56
N SER A 263 -4.56 -29.72 -29.24
CA SER A 263 -5.71 -29.91 -28.34
C SER A 263 -5.61 -28.98 -27.13
N GLY A 264 -6.74 -28.66 -26.54
CA GLY A 264 -6.81 -27.78 -25.36
C GLY A 264 -6.17 -28.36 -24.10
N GLY A 265 -6.03 -27.51 -23.09
CA GLY A 265 -5.55 -27.83 -21.75
C GLY A 265 -4.07 -28.23 -21.70
N GLY A 266 -3.25 -27.75 -22.64
CA GLY A 266 -1.86 -28.19 -22.72
C GLY A 266 -1.68 -29.59 -23.33
N GLY A 267 -2.73 -30.17 -23.93
CA GLY A 267 -2.68 -31.51 -24.53
C GLY A 267 -2.08 -31.54 -25.94
N GLY A 268 -1.99 -32.73 -26.53
CA GLY A 268 -1.62 -32.91 -27.93
C GLY A 268 -0.17 -32.51 -28.25
N SER A 269 0.16 -32.39 -29.53
CA SER A 269 1.46 -31.91 -30.01
C SER A 269 1.46 -30.39 -30.26
N ILE A 270 2.64 -29.79 -30.14
CA ILE A 270 2.89 -28.41 -30.58
C ILE A 270 2.79 -28.36 -32.11
N VAL A 271 2.01 -27.40 -32.61
CA VAL A 271 1.74 -27.21 -34.03
C VAL A 271 2.82 -26.30 -34.64
N ALA A 272 3.26 -26.63 -35.85
CA ALA A 272 4.21 -25.82 -36.59
C ALA A 272 3.64 -24.43 -36.89
N SER A 273 4.43 -23.40 -36.62
CA SER A 273 4.06 -22.00 -36.83
C SER A 273 5.29 -21.18 -37.18
N THR A 274 5.06 -20.00 -37.74
CA THR A 274 6.10 -18.99 -37.98
C THR A 274 5.73 -17.68 -37.29
N PRO A 275 6.53 -17.19 -36.31
CA PRO A 275 7.67 -17.89 -35.67
C PRO A 275 7.22 -19.16 -34.92
N PRO A 276 8.14 -20.12 -34.67
CA PRO A 276 7.81 -21.36 -33.97
C PRO A 276 7.53 -21.11 -32.48
N THR A 277 6.67 -21.95 -31.89
CA THR A 277 6.42 -22.00 -30.45
C THR A 277 7.07 -23.25 -29.81
N PRO A 278 7.47 -23.26 -28.52
CA PRO A 278 7.20 -22.25 -27.50
C PRO A 278 7.88 -20.90 -27.79
N ILE A 279 7.16 -19.80 -27.56
CA ILE A 279 7.68 -18.44 -27.76
C ILE A 279 7.42 -17.59 -26.51
N ALA A 280 8.39 -16.76 -26.15
CA ALA A 280 8.21 -15.69 -25.18
C ALA A 280 8.24 -14.34 -25.91
N LEU A 281 7.27 -13.48 -25.60
CA LEU A 281 7.15 -12.15 -26.19
C LEU A 281 7.52 -11.10 -25.15
N ALA A 282 8.32 -10.11 -25.52
CA ALA A 282 8.65 -8.98 -24.67
C ALA A 282 8.78 -7.70 -25.50
N GLY A 283 8.22 -6.59 -25.02
CA GLY A 283 8.30 -5.27 -25.66
C GLY A 283 7.47 -5.08 -26.93
N ARG A 284 7.13 -6.15 -27.66
CA ARG A 284 6.28 -6.10 -28.86
C ARG A 284 5.47 -7.37 -29.06
N GLY A 285 4.29 -7.20 -29.64
CA GLY A 285 3.44 -8.30 -30.08
C GLY A 285 4.05 -9.12 -31.23
N ALA A 286 3.35 -10.19 -31.62
CA ALA A 286 3.75 -11.05 -32.73
C ALA A 286 2.52 -11.60 -33.47
N THR A 287 2.75 -12.13 -34.67
CA THR A 287 1.75 -12.89 -35.43
C THR A 287 2.29 -14.28 -35.68
N LEU A 288 1.57 -15.30 -35.21
CA LEU A 288 1.88 -16.70 -35.47
C LEU A 288 1.08 -17.14 -36.69
N ASN A 289 1.78 -17.46 -37.78
CA ASN A 289 1.16 -18.00 -38.99
C ASN A 289 1.33 -19.51 -39.03
N LEU A 290 0.21 -20.22 -39.08
CA LEU A 290 0.18 -21.66 -39.28
C LEU A 290 -0.15 -21.94 -40.76
N PRO A 291 0.67 -22.77 -41.44
CA PRO A 291 0.45 -23.12 -42.84
C PRO A 291 -0.82 -23.95 -43.04
#